data_AF-A0A920N1P7-F1
#
_entry.id   AF-A0A920N1P7-F1
#
_cell.length_a   1.000
_cell.length_b   1.000
_cell.length_c   1.000
_cell.angle_alpha   90.00
_cell.angle_beta   90.00
_cell.angle_gamma   90.00
#
_symmetry.space_group_name_H-M   'P 1'
#
loop_
_entity.id
_entity.type
_entity.pdbx_description
1 polymer ?
#
loop_
_entity_poly.entity_id
_entity_poly.type
_entity_poly.pdbx_seq_one_letter_code
_entity_poly.pdbx_strand_id
1 'polypeptide(L)'
;MTHFEETVLEELPDGRLFMLGRTELGQFYKTYSSAQGVSWKHPVPTGLASSYAPGTRVRIPGTTDLMLVWNQVSEAEILTGLHRHRLSTAVSTDHGRPGSTSATSSLSMTALGSPPQRASPG
;
A
#
# COMPACT_ATOMS: atom_id res chain seq x y z
N MET A 1 15.23 -2.15 9.47
CA MET A 1 13.76 -2.29 9.45
C MET A 1 13.41 -3.42 10.40
N THR A 2 12.68 -3.14 11.47
CA THR A 2 12.62 -4.05 12.62
C THR A 2 11.41 -4.99 12.60
N HIS A 3 10.24 -4.59 12.07
CA HIS A 3 9.06 -5.47 12.02
C HIS A 3 8.18 -5.21 10.79
N PHE A 4 7.61 -6.28 10.24
CA PHE A 4 6.54 -6.25 9.23
C PHE A 4 5.22 -6.54 9.94
N GLU A 5 4.23 -5.68 9.78
CA GLU A 5 2.90 -5.85 10.38
C GLU A 5 1.84 -5.98 9.30
N GLU A 6 0.72 -6.63 9.65
CA GLU A 6 -0.47 -6.79 8.80
C GLU A 6 -0.12 -7.10 7.34
N THR A 7 0.73 -8.12 7.17
CA THR A 7 1.34 -8.44 5.89
C THR A 7 0.33 -9.04 4.92
N VAL A 8 0.46 -8.68 3.64
CA VAL A 8 -0.26 -9.34 2.56
C VAL A 8 0.71 -10.19 1.75
N LEU A 9 0.33 -11.45 1.52
CA LEU A 9 1.13 -12.46 0.84
C LEU A 9 0.47 -12.86 -0.48
N GLU A 10 1.27 -12.97 -1.54
CA GLU A 10 0.83 -13.44 -2.86
C GLU A 10 1.89 -14.35 -3.49
N GLU A 11 1.46 -15.40 -4.19
CA GLU A 11 2.35 -16.20 -5.02
C GLU A 11 2.40 -15.62 -6.44
N LEU A 12 3.61 -15.31 -6.90
CA LEU A 12 3.87 -14.76 -8.23
C LEU A 12 3.82 -15.86 -9.29
N PRO A 13 3.59 -15.52 -10.58
CA PRO A 13 3.55 -16.52 -11.66
C PRO A 13 4.83 -17.36 -11.82
N ASP A 14 5.97 -16.90 -11.31
CA ASP A 14 7.25 -17.62 -11.32
C ASP A 14 7.48 -18.49 -10.06
N GLY A 15 6.46 -18.66 -9.22
CA GLY A 15 6.50 -19.47 -8.00
C GLY A 15 7.19 -18.81 -6.82
N ARG A 16 7.67 -17.57 -6.95
CA ARG A 16 8.17 -16.80 -5.80
C ARG A 16 7.02 -16.28 -4.96
N LEU A 17 7.23 -16.20 -3.65
CA LEU A 17 6.31 -15.49 -2.77
C LEU A 17 6.67 -14.02 -2.70
N PHE A 18 5.68 -13.16 -2.84
CA PHE A 18 5.74 -11.73 -2.60
C PHE A 18 5.06 -11.42 -1.26
N MET A 19 5.69 -10.57 -0.46
CA MET A 19 5.13 -10.05 0.78
C MET A 19 5.16 -8.53 0.77
N LEU A 20 4.01 -7.91 1.03
CA LEU A 20 3.87 -6.49 1.32
C LEU A 20 3.62 -6.34 2.82
N GLY A 21 4.42 -5.52 3.50
CA GLY A 21 4.29 -5.27 4.94
C GLY A 21 3.98 -3.81 5.24
N ARG A 22 3.03 -3.59 6.16
CA ARG A 22 2.88 -2.30 6.82
C ARG A 22 4.11 -2.04 7.68
N THR A 23 4.57 -0.79 7.68
CA THR A 23 5.69 -0.33 8.52
C THR A 23 5.37 1.04 9.12
N GLU A 24 6.10 1.42 10.16
CA GLU A 24 6.07 2.77 10.76
C GLU A 24 6.82 3.82 9.90
N LEU A 25 7.39 3.41 8.75
CA LEU A 25 8.28 4.24 7.93
C LEU A 25 7.53 5.09 6.88
N GLY A 26 6.23 5.33 7.09
CA GLY A 26 5.40 6.18 6.22
C GLY A 26 5.08 5.59 4.84
N GLN A 27 5.43 4.32 4.59
CA GLN A 27 5.15 3.61 3.36
C GLN A 27 5.13 2.10 3.57
N PHE A 28 4.57 1.37 2.61
CA PHE A 28 4.74 -0.08 2.58
C PHE A 28 6.15 -0.47 2.15
N TYR A 29 6.62 -1.59 2.70
CA TYR A 29 7.82 -2.27 2.26
C TYR A 29 7.43 -3.61 1.63
N LYS A 30 8.25 -4.07 0.68
CA LYS A 30 8.07 -5.36 0.02
C LYS A 30 9.29 -6.24 0.17
N THR A 31 9.08 -7.55 0.24
CA THR A 31 10.13 -8.56 0.17
C THR A 31 9.65 -9.80 -0.59
N TYR A 32 10.58 -10.70 -0.91
CA TYR A 32 10.34 -11.88 -1.71
C TYR A 32 10.99 -13.12 -1.09
N SER A 33 10.36 -14.27 -1.30
CA SER A 33 10.95 -15.58 -1.03
C SER A 33 11.03 -16.40 -2.30
N SER A 34 12.21 -16.92 -2.59
CA SER A 34 12.42 -17.99 -3.58
C SER A 34 12.48 -19.38 -2.92
N ALA A 35 12.29 -19.44 -1.61
CA ALA A 35 12.41 -20.65 -0.79
C ALA A 35 11.10 -20.97 -0.07
N GLN A 36 9.96 -20.72 -0.75
CA GLN A 36 8.62 -21.06 -0.25
C GLN A 36 8.33 -20.55 1.17
N GLY A 37 8.85 -19.35 1.49
CA GLY A 37 8.64 -18.71 2.79
C GLY A 37 9.63 -19.08 3.89
N VAL A 38 10.54 -20.03 3.65
CA VAL A 38 11.60 -20.41 4.61
C VAL A 38 12.60 -19.29 4.82
N SER A 39 12.94 -18.56 3.77
CA SER A 39 13.83 -17.40 3.83
C SER A 39 13.37 -16.28 2.92
N TRP A 40 13.68 -15.05 3.30
CA TRP A 40 13.23 -13.82 2.63
C TRP A 40 14.42 -12.95 2.26
N LYS A 41 14.31 -12.22 1.15
CA LYS A 41 15.30 -11.21 0.75
C LYS A 41 15.22 -9.98 1.66
N HIS A 42 16.22 -9.10 1.54
CA HIS A 42 16.18 -7.82 2.23
C HIS A 42 14.95 -7.01 1.77
N PRO A 43 14.11 -6.52 2.70
CA PRO A 43 12.95 -5.71 2.36
C PRO A 43 13.34 -4.38 1.71
N VAL A 44 12.56 -3.93 0.73
CA VAL A 44 12.78 -2.67 0.01
C VAL A 44 11.52 -1.80 0.05
N PRO A 45 11.67 -0.47 0.07
CA PRO A 45 10.53 0.44 0.03
C PRO A 45 9.75 0.29 -1.28
N THR A 46 8.44 0.52 -1.23
CA THR A 46 7.57 0.50 -2.42
C THR A 46 7.42 1.86 -3.09
N GLY A 47 7.70 2.95 -2.37
CA GLY A 47 7.38 4.32 -2.79
C GLY A 47 5.91 4.70 -2.59
N LEU A 48 5.07 3.77 -2.12
CA LEU A 48 3.65 4.03 -1.88
C LEU A 48 3.48 4.61 -0.48
N ALA A 49 3.33 5.94 -0.43
CA ALA A 49 3.02 6.64 0.81
C ALA A 49 1.79 6.01 1.47
N SER A 50 1.91 5.72 2.76
CA SER A 50 0.87 5.04 3.51
C SER A 50 0.77 5.62 4.90
N SER A 51 -0.46 5.77 5.35
CA SER A 51 -0.72 5.90 6.78
C SER A 51 -0.35 4.61 7.51
N TYR A 52 -0.30 4.66 8.83
CA TYR A 52 -0.13 3.48 9.66
C TYR A 52 -1.44 2.66 9.70
N ALA A 53 -1.87 2.15 8.55
CA ALA A 53 -3.09 1.38 8.32
C ALA A 53 -2.78 0.22 7.36
N PRO A 54 -3.49 -0.91 7.48
CA PRO A 54 -3.28 -2.05 6.59
C PRO A 54 -3.61 -1.70 5.14
N GLY A 55 -2.99 -2.44 4.23
CA GLY A 55 -3.37 -2.47 2.82
C GLY A 55 -3.92 -3.86 2.48
N THR A 56 -4.85 -3.93 1.55
CA THR A 56 -5.36 -5.20 1.02
C THR A 56 -4.97 -5.32 -0.44
N ARG A 57 -4.39 -6.47 -0.80
CA ARG A 57 -4.02 -6.79 -2.18
C ARG A 57 -4.88 -7.93 -2.69
N VAL A 58 -5.28 -7.86 -3.95
CA VAL A 58 -6.04 -8.91 -4.63
C VAL A 58 -5.55 -9.06 -6.07
N ARG A 59 -5.67 -10.27 -6.63
CA ARG A 59 -5.54 -10.49 -8.08
C ARG A 59 -6.82 -10.06 -8.78
N ILE A 60 -6.68 -9.29 -9.86
CA ILE A 60 -7.83 -8.89 -10.67
C ILE A 60 -8.33 -10.13 -11.44
N PRO A 61 -9.62 -10.52 -11.29
CA PRO A 61 -10.16 -11.71 -11.95
C PRO A 61 -9.92 -11.71 -13.46
N GLY A 62 -9.52 -12.86 -14.00
CA GLY A 62 -9.24 -13.02 -15.44
C GLY A 62 -7.89 -12.44 -15.89
N THR A 63 -7.07 -11.93 -14.98
CA THR A 63 -5.73 -11.37 -15.30
C THR A 63 -4.65 -11.91 -14.35
N THR A 64 -3.41 -11.57 -14.63
CA THR A 64 -2.28 -11.73 -13.69
C THR A 64 -2.00 -10.45 -12.89
N ASP A 65 -2.73 -9.37 -13.15
CA ASP A 65 -2.52 -8.07 -12.52
C ASP A 65 -2.94 -8.07 -11.05
N LEU A 66 -2.24 -7.25 -10.27
CA LEU A 66 -2.44 -7.16 -8.84
C LEU A 66 -2.94 -5.76 -8.46
N MET A 67 -4.10 -5.69 -7.81
CA MET A 67 -4.65 -4.45 -7.28
C MET A 67 -4.31 -4.33 -5.79
N LEU A 68 -3.85 -3.16 -5.37
CA LEU A 68 -3.71 -2.78 -3.97
C LEU A 68 -4.76 -1.74 -3.63
N VAL A 69 -5.39 -1.86 -2.46
CA VAL A 69 -6.26 -0.84 -1.85
C VAL A 69 -5.68 -0.50 -0.49
N TRP A 70 -5.47 0.79 -0.22
CA TRP A 70 -4.87 1.25 1.04
C TRP A 70 -5.22 2.70 1.36
N ASN A 71 -4.89 3.13 2.58
CA ASN A 71 -4.97 4.52 2.98
C ASN A 71 -3.68 5.27 2.69
N GLN A 72 -3.61 5.92 1.53
CA GLN A 72 -2.53 6.84 1.20
C GLN A 72 -2.64 8.10 2.05
N VAL A 73 -1.51 8.67 2.45
CA VAL A 73 -1.48 9.92 3.23
C VAL A 73 -0.38 10.84 2.71
N SER A 74 -0.63 12.15 2.76
CA SER A 74 0.34 13.21 2.52
C SER A 74 0.77 13.86 3.84
N GLU A 75 1.85 14.63 3.81
CA GLU A 75 2.30 15.42 4.98
C GLU A 75 1.20 16.38 5.47
N ALA A 76 0.52 17.09 4.56
CA ALA A 76 -0.55 18.00 4.93
C ALA A 76 -1.68 17.29 5.68
N GLU A 77 -2.10 16.11 5.23
CA GLU A 77 -3.13 15.32 5.91
C GLU A 77 -2.68 14.79 7.27
N ILE A 78 -1.41 14.42 7.41
CA ILE A 78 -0.83 14.07 8.71
C ILE A 78 -0.95 15.26 9.67
N LEU A 79 -0.51 16.45 9.23
CA LEU A 79 -0.52 17.66 10.06
C LEU A 79 -1.94 18.11 10.44
N THR A 80 -2.94 17.80 9.63
CA THR A 80 -4.35 18.11 9.92
C THR A 80 -5.13 16.96 10.57
N GLY A 81 -4.46 15.87 10.97
CA GLY A 81 -5.09 14.73 11.66
C GLY A 81 -5.93 13.80 10.78
N LEU A 82 -5.82 13.90 9.45
CA LEU A 82 -6.59 13.15 8.45
C LEU A 82 -5.88 11.85 7.99
N HIS A 83 -5.14 11.20 8.90
CA HIS A 83 -4.22 10.10 8.57
C HIS A 83 -4.84 8.97 7.75
N ARG A 84 -6.11 8.59 8.00
CA ARG A 84 -6.78 7.46 7.34
C ARG A 84 -7.97 7.89 6.48
N HIS A 85 -7.97 9.15 6.01
CA HIS A 85 -9.12 9.73 5.34
C HIS A 85 -9.20 9.37 3.85
N ARG A 86 -8.06 9.35 3.15
CA ARG A 86 -8.04 9.01 1.72
C ARG A 86 -7.90 7.50 1.55
N LEU A 87 -8.88 6.88 0.89
CA LEU A 87 -8.75 5.54 0.35
C LEU A 87 -8.19 5.62 -1.07
N SER A 88 -7.24 4.76 -1.42
CA SER A 88 -6.51 4.80 -2.68
C SER A 88 -6.35 3.40 -3.25
N THR A 89 -6.16 3.33 -4.56
CA THR A 89 -5.87 2.08 -5.25
C THR A 89 -4.78 2.26 -6.31
N ALA A 90 -4.07 1.18 -6.59
CA ALA A 90 -3.08 1.07 -7.66
C ALA A 90 -3.10 -0.35 -8.23
N VAL A 91 -2.80 -0.46 -9.52
CA VAL A 91 -2.73 -1.73 -10.24
C VAL A 91 -1.29 -1.94 -10.70
N SER A 92 -0.76 -3.12 -10.40
CA SER A 92 0.58 -3.57 -10.80
C SER A 92 0.42 -4.63 -11.88
N THR A 93 0.86 -4.29 -13.09
CA THR A 93 0.87 -5.16 -14.29
C THR A 93 2.16 -5.96 -14.43
N ASP A 94 3.14 -5.67 -13.58
CA ASP A 94 4.45 -6.29 -13.54
C ASP A 94 4.57 -7.35 -12.43
N HIS A 95 3.44 -7.71 -11.82
CA HIS A 95 3.33 -8.70 -10.75
C HIS A 95 4.26 -8.41 -9.57
N GLY A 96 4.51 -7.13 -9.30
CA GLY A 96 5.40 -6.71 -8.23
C GLY A 96 6.84 -7.19 -8.46
N ARG A 97 7.39 -7.06 -9.67
CA ARG A 97 8.81 -7.37 -9.93
C ARG A 97 9.76 -6.62 -8.97
N PRO A 98 10.93 -7.20 -8.64
CA PRO A 98 11.96 -6.49 -7.89
C PRO A 98 12.40 -5.22 -8.64
N GLY A 99 12.53 -4.11 -7.94
CA GLY A 99 13.01 -2.84 -8.51
C GLY A 99 11.96 -2.03 -9.28
N SER A 100 10.78 -2.58 -9.56
CA SER A 100 9.70 -1.76 -10.10
C SER A 100 9.05 -0.91 -9.02
N THR A 101 8.84 0.36 -9.32
CA THR A 101 7.86 1.20 -8.62
C THR A 101 6.49 0.81 -9.13
N SER A 102 5.59 0.40 -8.25
CA SER A 102 4.20 0.10 -8.64
C SER A 102 3.64 1.33 -9.35
N ALA A 103 3.34 1.21 -10.64
CA ALA A 103 2.73 2.30 -11.40
C ALA A 103 1.39 2.64 -10.74
N THR A 104 1.29 3.85 -10.22
CA THR A 104 0.08 4.32 -9.54
C THR A 104 -0.87 4.86 -10.59
N SER A 105 -1.86 4.07 -10.99
CA SER A 105 -3.08 4.61 -11.60
C SER A 105 -4.05 4.92 -10.46
N SER A 106 -3.88 6.08 -9.82
CA SER A 106 -4.80 6.54 -8.77
C SER A 106 -6.13 6.94 -9.41
N LEU A 107 -7.18 6.14 -9.23
CA LEU A 107 -8.55 6.67 -9.30
C LEU A 107 -8.88 7.22 -7.90
N SER A 108 -8.74 8.54 -7.77
CA SER A 108 -9.29 9.31 -6.66
C SER A 108 -10.81 9.25 -6.77
N MET A 109 -11.48 8.58 -5.82
CA MET A 109 -12.91 8.73 -5.63
C MET A 109 -13.13 9.64 -4.42
N THR A 110 -13.58 10.84 -4.75
CA THR A 110 -14.15 11.94 -3.95
C THR A 110 -14.26 11.70 -2.44
N ALA A 111 -13.64 12.58 -1.66
CA ALA A 111 -14.00 12.78 -0.26
C ALA A 111 -15.51 12.95 -0.15
N LEU A 112 -16.19 12.04 0.55
CA LEU A 112 -17.49 12.36 1.13
C LEU A 112 -17.29 13.64 1.93
N GLY A 113 -18.10 14.65 1.61
CA GLY A 113 -17.81 16.08 1.80
C GLY A 113 -17.16 16.45 3.13
N SER A 114 -16.32 17.48 3.08
CA SER A 114 -15.77 18.12 4.27
C SER A 114 -16.89 18.37 5.29
N PRO A 115 -16.73 18.02 6.58
CA PRO A 115 -17.69 18.41 7.60
C PRO A 115 -17.79 19.94 7.62
N PRO A 116 -18.99 20.52 7.82
CA PRO A 116 -19.15 21.96 7.82
C PRO A 116 -18.25 22.57 8.89
N GLN A 117 -17.43 23.56 8.48
CA GLN A 117 -16.65 24.33 9.45
C GLN A 117 -17.63 25.05 10.38
N ARG A 118 -17.57 24.73 11.67
CA ARG A 118 -18.31 25.43 12.70
C ARG A 118 -17.76 26.85 12.77
N ALA A 119 -18.56 27.85 12.39
CA ALA A 119 -18.22 29.25 12.57
C ALA A 119 -17.91 29.51 14.05
N SER A 120 -16.75 30.11 14.31
CA SER A 120 -16.42 30.62 15.65
C SER A 120 -17.34 31.80 15.98
N PRO A 121 -17.96 31.84 17.16
CA PRO A 121 -18.68 33.03 17.60
C PRO A 121 -17.67 34.14 17.89
N GLY A 122 -17.91 35.32 17.30
CA GLY A 122 -17.23 36.57 17.62
C GLY A 122 -17.79 37.26 18.85
#